data_AF-A0A955T9I9-F1
#
_entry.id   AF-A0A955T9I9-F1
#
_cell.length_a   1.000
_cell.length_b   1.000
_cell.length_c   1.000
_cell.angle_alpha   90.00
_cell.angle_beta   90.00
_cell.angle_gamma   90.00
#
_symmetry.space_group_name_H-M   'P 1'
#
loop_
_entity.id
_entity.type
_entity.pdbx_description
1 polymer ?
#
loop_
_entity_poly.entity_id
_entity_poly.type
_entity_poly.pdbx_seq_one_letter_code
_entity_poly.pdbx_strand_id
1 'polypeptide(L)'
;MSARKAVRLALTLLLVCPLTAVCQSPRFSTLKIRTVEDGQPTPSRILLRDASGETVIPDGRYKYQASFVIAGEAVMEVTPGEYSLAVKRGLEYETVETDLDLAAGATTEVELPLMRWVDLNGMGWYGGDLHVHRMVEIIPKLLLAEDLNLCTVQSLWNMESFWKKKKLPEDLIQEADPTHVFHVLSEEDERDGGAVMFYNLKKPIPIAVPSRAYPSSLGFIQQAHEQGAWVEEEKPFWWESPVNVALGGVKSTEIVNNHFYEGGILNNEAWGRPRDPEKYGAEPIGYCQYVLDLYYSFLNAGFPLIPTAGSASGVLPNPLGYNRIYVQCEDFSYGAWWEGLSEGRHFVTNGPALFVEMNGKPHWENLPGDGQEVRIRVRAMALD
;
A
#
# COMPACT_ATOMS: atom_id res chain seq x y z
N MET A 1 -70.41 -60.91 -47.07
CA MET A 1 -69.54 -60.00 -46.31
C MET A 1 -68.09 -60.34 -46.61
N SER A 2 -67.36 -59.51 -47.35
CA SER A 2 -65.89 -59.44 -47.28
C SER A 2 -65.45 -58.20 -48.06
N ALA A 3 -65.02 -57.17 -47.33
CA ALA A 3 -64.56 -55.90 -47.85
C ALA A 3 -63.04 -55.94 -48.05
N ARG A 4 -62.59 -55.57 -49.26
CA ARG A 4 -61.19 -55.35 -49.60
C ARG A 4 -60.65 -54.11 -48.87
N LYS A 5 -59.50 -54.21 -48.20
CA LYS A 5 -58.69 -53.07 -47.77
C LYS A 5 -57.32 -53.14 -48.45
N ALA A 6 -57.01 -52.10 -49.21
CA ALA A 6 -55.69 -51.83 -49.77
C ALA A 6 -54.85 -51.06 -48.74
N VAL A 7 -53.60 -51.44 -48.56
CA VAL A 7 -52.62 -50.71 -47.73
C VAL A 7 -51.67 -49.97 -48.66
N ARG A 8 -51.59 -48.64 -48.51
CA ARG A 8 -50.62 -47.77 -49.20
C ARG A 8 -49.31 -47.75 -48.41
N LEU A 9 -48.20 -47.99 -49.10
CA LEU A 9 -46.83 -47.88 -48.58
C LEU A 9 -46.39 -46.41 -48.69
N ALA A 10 -46.05 -45.75 -47.58
CA ALA A 10 -45.49 -44.40 -47.57
C ALA A 10 -43.95 -44.49 -47.49
N LEU A 11 -43.26 -43.98 -48.51
CA LEU A 11 -41.80 -43.82 -48.52
C LEU A 11 -41.45 -42.51 -47.81
N THR A 12 -40.72 -42.58 -46.69
CA THR A 12 -40.16 -41.41 -46.00
C THR A 12 -38.76 -41.13 -46.54
N LEU A 13 -38.59 -40.03 -47.27
CA LEU A 13 -37.27 -39.51 -47.65
C LEU A 13 -36.61 -38.87 -46.42
N LEU A 14 -35.50 -39.43 -45.94
CA LEU A 14 -34.62 -38.80 -44.95
C LEU A 14 -33.69 -37.82 -45.68
N LEU A 15 -33.93 -36.52 -45.51
CA LEU A 15 -32.97 -35.47 -45.87
C LEU A 15 -31.78 -35.54 -44.90
N VAL A 16 -30.61 -35.94 -45.38
CA VAL A 16 -29.35 -35.81 -44.65
C VAL A 16 -28.85 -34.38 -44.85
N CYS A 17 -29.00 -33.55 -43.82
CA CYS A 17 -28.41 -32.22 -43.77
C CYS A 17 -26.92 -32.35 -43.41
N PRO A 18 -25.96 -31.85 -44.22
CA PRO A 18 -24.56 -31.89 -43.82
C PRO A 18 -24.35 -30.89 -42.68
N LEU A 19 -23.91 -31.38 -41.52
CA LEU A 19 -23.38 -30.54 -40.45
C LEU A 19 -22.11 -29.86 -40.98
N THR A 20 -22.24 -28.62 -41.44
CA THR A 20 -21.11 -27.71 -41.52
C THR A 20 -20.65 -27.45 -40.09
N ALA A 21 -19.47 -27.96 -39.74
CA ALA A 21 -18.79 -27.55 -38.53
C ALA A 21 -18.53 -26.04 -38.64
N VAL A 22 -19.39 -25.24 -38.00
CA VAL A 22 -19.12 -23.82 -37.79
C VAL A 22 -17.91 -23.78 -36.87
N CYS A 23 -16.74 -23.55 -37.47
CA CYS A 23 -15.54 -23.20 -36.72
C CYS A 23 -15.87 -21.87 -36.02
N GLN A 24 -16.25 -21.92 -34.75
CA GLN A 24 -16.47 -20.71 -33.98
C GLN A 24 -15.12 -20.01 -33.89
N SER A 25 -15.04 -18.78 -34.44
CA SER A 25 -13.86 -17.95 -34.25
C SER A 25 -13.56 -17.88 -32.75
N PRO A 26 -12.30 -18.11 -32.33
CA PRO A 26 -11.95 -18.07 -30.93
C PRO A 26 -12.37 -16.73 -30.33
N ARG A 27 -13.11 -16.79 -29.22
CA ARG A 27 -13.69 -15.61 -28.56
C ARG A 27 -12.69 -14.84 -27.69
N PHE A 28 -11.49 -15.40 -27.53
CA PHE A 28 -10.47 -14.92 -26.61
C PHE A 28 -9.09 -14.95 -27.28
N SER A 29 -8.19 -14.14 -26.75
CA SER A 29 -6.74 -14.20 -26.98
C SER A 29 -6.06 -14.63 -25.68
N THR A 30 -4.97 -15.40 -25.78
CA THR A 30 -4.17 -15.78 -24.62
C THR A 30 -3.01 -14.81 -24.47
N LEU A 31 -2.96 -14.08 -23.35
CA LEU A 31 -1.84 -13.21 -23.00
C LEU A 31 -0.98 -13.88 -21.92
N LYS A 32 0.32 -14.02 -22.19
CA LYS A 32 1.33 -14.41 -21.20
C LYS A 32 2.20 -13.20 -20.87
N ILE A 33 2.24 -12.83 -19.61
CA ILE A 33 3.07 -11.74 -19.08
C ILE A 33 4.17 -12.35 -18.23
N ARG A 34 5.41 -11.92 -18.46
CA ARG A 34 6.58 -12.24 -17.64
C ARG A 34 7.28 -10.94 -17.25
N THR A 35 7.41 -10.64 -15.97
CA THR A 35 8.17 -9.49 -15.47
C THR A 35 9.48 -9.98 -14.88
N VAL A 36 10.60 -9.37 -15.27
CA VAL A 36 11.93 -9.88 -14.93
C VAL A 36 12.86 -8.82 -14.37
N GLU A 37 13.63 -9.19 -13.35
CA GLU A 37 14.80 -8.42 -12.88
C GLU A 37 16.00 -9.37 -12.92
N ASP A 38 17.10 -8.94 -13.54
CA ASP A 38 18.31 -9.76 -13.74
C ASP A 38 18.01 -11.17 -14.33
N GLY A 39 17.01 -11.24 -15.21
CA GLY A 39 16.56 -12.46 -15.89
C GLY A 39 15.68 -13.40 -15.04
N GLN A 40 15.44 -13.09 -13.77
CA GLN A 40 14.57 -13.86 -12.88
C GLN A 40 13.13 -13.32 -12.90
N PRO A 41 12.10 -14.18 -12.85
CA PRO A 41 10.73 -13.73 -12.65
C PRO A 41 10.57 -12.96 -11.34
N THR A 42 10.05 -11.73 -11.42
CA THR A 42 9.99 -10.80 -10.29
C THR A 42 8.56 -10.30 -10.09
N PRO A 43 7.98 -10.41 -8.87
CA PRO A 43 6.62 -9.95 -8.59
C PRO A 43 6.39 -8.48 -8.94
N SER A 44 5.19 -8.14 -9.36
CA SER A 44 4.87 -6.77 -9.80
C SER A 44 3.38 -6.50 -9.81
N ARG A 45 3.04 -5.22 -9.90
CA ARG A 45 1.69 -4.70 -10.09
C ARG A 45 1.46 -4.41 -11.57
N ILE A 46 0.35 -4.92 -12.11
CA ILE A 46 -0.01 -4.86 -13.53
C ILE A 46 -1.25 -3.99 -13.71
N LEU A 47 -1.13 -2.96 -14.54
CA LEU A 47 -2.24 -2.15 -15.03
C LEU A 47 -2.47 -2.53 -16.50
N LEU A 48 -3.55 -3.27 -16.77
CA LEU A 48 -3.96 -3.62 -18.12
C LEU A 48 -5.24 -2.84 -18.43
N ARG A 49 -5.24 -2.06 -19.51
CA ARG A 49 -6.39 -1.28 -19.95
C ARG A 49 -6.74 -1.60 -21.40
N ASP A 50 -8.02 -1.73 -21.70
CA ASP A 50 -8.49 -1.93 -23.07
C ASP A 50 -8.47 -0.61 -23.87
N ALA A 51 -8.86 -0.68 -25.14
CA ALA A 51 -8.95 0.48 -26.04
C ALA A 51 -9.88 1.62 -25.55
N SER A 52 -10.80 1.34 -24.63
CA SER A 52 -11.66 2.37 -24.00
C SER A 52 -11.01 3.04 -22.80
N GLY A 53 -9.85 2.53 -22.35
CA GLY A 53 -9.17 2.95 -21.14
C GLY A 53 -9.66 2.26 -19.86
N GLU A 54 -10.63 1.35 -19.97
CA GLU A 54 -11.16 0.60 -18.83
C GLU A 54 -10.18 -0.46 -18.37
N THR A 55 -10.07 -0.62 -17.05
CA THR A 55 -9.13 -1.59 -16.46
C THR A 55 -9.67 -3.01 -16.62
N VAL A 56 -8.82 -3.90 -17.16
CA VAL A 56 -9.10 -5.33 -17.27
C VAL A 56 -8.36 -6.08 -16.17
N ILE A 57 -9.14 -6.71 -15.29
CA ILE A 57 -8.63 -7.58 -14.22
C ILE A 57 -9.07 -9.01 -14.52
N PRO A 58 -8.14 -9.91 -14.89
CA PRO A 58 -8.48 -11.30 -15.16
C PRO A 58 -8.99 -12.04 -13.91
N ASP A 59 -9.82 -13.05 -14.14
CA ASP A 59 -10.36 -13.89 -13.07
C ASP A 59 -9.28 -14.57 -12.23
N GLY A 60 -9.53 -14.70 -10.93
CA GLY A 60 -8.63 -15.34 -9.97
C GLY A 60 -7.42 -14.50 -9.56
N ARG A 61 -7.26 -13.30 -10.12
CA ARG A 61 -6.22 -12.35 -9.70
C ARG A 61 -6.68 -11.52 -8.52
N TYR A 62 -5.75 -11.20 -7.62
CA TYR A 62 -6.07 -10.27 -6.54
C TYR A 62 -6.18 -8.87 -7.12
N LYS A 63 -7.41 -8.36 -7.16
CA LYS A 63 -7.70 -6.97 -7.52
C LYS A 63 -7.02 -6.05 -6.51
N TYR A 64 -6.19 -5.16 -7.04
CA TYR A 64 -5.44 -4.21 -6.27
C TYR A 64 -5.66 -2.81 -6.85
N GLN A 65 -6.73 -2.16 -6.41
CA GLN A 65 -7.27 -0.94 -7.05
C GLN A 65 -7.63 -1.16 -8.53
N ALA A 66 -7.15 -0.30 -9.43
CA ALA A 66 -7.23 -0.40 -10.89
C ALA A 66 -6.06 -1.24 -11.47
N SER A 67 -5.62 -2.25 -10.74
CA SER A 67 -4.51 -3.13 -11.12
C SER A 67 -4.70 -4.52 -10.53
N PHE A 68 -3.80 -5.44 -10.86
CA PHE A 68 -3.68 -6.74 -10.18
C PHE A 68 -2.20 -7.11 -10.00
N VAL A 69 -1.92 -8.00 -9.06
CA VAL A 69 -0.54 -8.46 -8.80
C VAL A 69 -0.24 -9.80 -9.45
N ILE A 70 1.01 -9.97 -9.88
CA ILE A 70 1.54 -11.23 -10.40
C ILE A 70 2.82 -11.62 -9.64
N ALA A 71 3.12 -12.92 -9.58
CA ALA A 71 4.32 -13.44 -8.91
C ALA A 71 5.51 -13.56 -9.89
N GLY A 72 5.63 -12.63 -10.83
CA GLY A 72 6.61 -12.65 -11.93
C GLY A 72 6.05 -13.16 -13.25
N GLU A 73 5.08 -14.09 -13.22
CA GLU A 73 4.46 -14.63 -14.43
C GLU A 73 2.94 -14.73 -14.31
N ALA A 74 2.26 -14.53 -15.44
CA ALA A 74 0.82 -14.67 -15.55
C ALA A 74 0.40 -15.13 -16.94
N VAL A 75 -0.54 -16.08 -16.98
CA VAL A 75 -1.31 -16.42 -18.19
C VAL A 75 -2.74 -16.01 -17.96
N MET A 76 -3.38 -15.41 -18.96
CA MET A 76 -4.77 -14.96 -18.91
C MET A 76 -5.44 -15.05 -20.29
N GLU A 77 -6.75 -15.28 -20.27
CA GLU A 77 -7.61 -15.11 -21.45
C GLU A 77 -8.25 -13.72 -21.39
N VAL A 78 -8.14 -12.97 -22.49
CA VAL A 78 -8.72 -11.63 -22.65
C VAL A 78 -9.47 -11.55 -23.97
N THR A 79 -10.33 -10.54 -24.13
CA THR A 79 -10.96 -10.29 -25.42
C THR A 79 -9.90 -9.86 -26.45
N PRO A 80 -10.02 -10.27 -27.72
CA PRO A 80 -9.13 -9.76 -28.77
C PRO A 80 -9.30 -8.24 -28.94
N GLY A 81 -8.20 -7.53 -29.19
CA GLY A 81 -8.21 -6.07 -29.36
C GLY A 81 -6.92 -5.39 -28.91
N GLU A 82 -6.96 -4.06 -28.91
CA GLU A 82 -5.88 -3.19 -28.46
C GLU A 82 -5.89 -3.01 -26.94
N TYR A 83 -4.71 -3.05 -26.34
CA TYR A 83 -4.50 -2.86 -24.91
C TYR A 83 -3.27 -1.98 -24.65
N SER A 84 -3.33 -1.21 -23.56
CA SER A 84 -2.13 -0.65 -22.92
C SER A 84 -1.81 -1.45 -21.66
N LEU A 85 -0.53 -1.76 -21.48
CA LEU A 85 -0.01 -2.52 -20.36
C LEU A 85 1.07 -1.68 -19.67
N ALA A 86 0.87 -1.38 -18.38
CA ALA A 86 1.89 -0.78 -17.53
C ALA A 86 2.23 -1.71 -16.35
N VAL A 87 3.52 -1.79 -16.03
CA VAL A 87 4.05 -2.58 -14.93
C VAL A 87 4.73 -1.66 -13.93
N LYS A 88 4.40 -1.82 -12.66
CA LYS A 88 4.96 -1.07 -11.54
C LYS A 88 5.48 -2.02 -10.45
N ARG A 89 6.51 -1.58 -9.73
CA ARG A 89 7.08 -2.26 -8.56
C ARG A 89 7.65 -1.22 -7.58
N GLY A 90 6.86 -0.76 -6.61
CA GLY A 90 7.36 0.17 -5.59
C GLY A 90 7.87 1.52 -6.10
N LEU A 91 8.64 2.22 -5.25
CA LEU A 91 9.18 3.56 -5.55
C LEU A 91 10.58 3.52 -6.19
N GLU A 92 11.27 2.39 -6.13
CA GLU A 92 12.67 2.23 -6.55
C GLU A 92 12.83 1.79 -8.02
N TYR A 93 11.71 1.55 -8.71
CA TYR A 93 11.68 1.07 -10.09
C TYR A 93 10.97 2.04 -11.03
N GLU A 94 11.40 2.03 -12.29
CA GLU A 94 10.71 2.71 -13.38
C GLU A 94 9.39 2.01 -13.73
N THR A 95 8.40 2.77 -14.18
CA THR A 95 7.20 2.19 -14.79
C THR A 95 7.53 1.73 -16.20
N VAL A 96 7.26 0.47 -16.52
CA VAL A 96 7.45 -0.09 -17.86
C VAL A 96 6.10 -0.13 -18.56
N GLU A 97 6.00 0.48 -19.74
CA GLU A 97 4.75 0.55 -20.51
C GLU A 97 4.93 -0.04 -21.91
N THR A 98 3.90 -0.74 -22.41
CA THR A 98 3.83 -1.22 -23.79
C THR A 98 2.39 -1.28 -24.26
N ASP A 99 2.18 -1.06 -25.55
CA ASP A 99 0.91 -1.34 -26.21
C ASP A 99 0.92 -2.77 -26.76
N LEU A 100 -0.25 -3.39 -26.83
CA LEU A 100 -0.47 -4.76 -27.31
C LEU A 100 -1.64 -4.77 -28.30
N ASP A 101 -1.48 -5.49 -29.40
CA ASP A 101 -2.55 -5.87 -30.32
C ASP A 101 -2.77 -7.38 -30.25
N LEU A 102 -3.88 -7.80 -29.64
CA LEU A 102 -4.16 -9.18 -29.30
C LEU A 102 -5.13 -9.81 -30.31
N ALA A 103 -4.60 -10.69 -31.17
CA ALA A 103 -5.41 -11.39 -32.16
C ALA A 103 -6.24 -12.54 -31.57
N ALA A 104 -7.42 -12.75 -32.14
CA ALA A 104 -8.34 -13.83 -31.73
C ALA A 104 -7.70 -15.22 -31.89
N GLY A 105 -7.68 -16.00 -30.81
CA GLY A 105 -7.11 -17.35 -30.76
C GLY A 105 -5.60 -17.42 -30.79
N ALA A 106 -4.91 -16.28 -30.84
CA ALA A 106 -3.46 -16.23 -30.74
C ALA A 106 -3.01 -16.29 -29.27
N THR A 107 -1.77 -16.74 -29.08
CA THR A 107 -1.03 -16.55 -27.83
C THR A 107 -0.01 -15.45 -28.05
N THR A 108 -0.12 -14.37 -27.27
CA THR A 108 0.86 -13.29 -27.22
C THR A 108 1.67 -13.44 -25.95
N GLU A 109 2.99 -13.48 -26.07
CA GLU A 109 3.92 -13.52 -24.93
C GLU A 109 4.65 -12.18 -24.86
N VAL A 110 4.64 -11.56 -23.69
CA VAL A 110 5.34 -10.30 -23.42
C VAL A 110 6.23 -10.47 -22.19
N GLU A 111 7.51 -10.16 -22.38
CA GLU A 111 8.50 -10.10 -21.30
C GLU A 111 8.86 -8.63 -21.05
N LEU A 112 8.76 -8.19 -19.80
CA LEU A 112 8.91 -6.80 -19.38
C LEU A 112 10.05 -6.71 -18.36
N PRO A 113 11.22 -6.16 -18.73
CA PRO A 113 12.34 -5.99 -17.81
C PRO A 113 12.06 -4.85 -16.84
N LEU A 114 12.13 -5.13 -15.54
CA LEU A 114 12.03 -4.15 -14.47
C LEU A 114 13.38 -3.45 -14.31
N MET A 115 13.35 -2.12 -14.30
CA MET A 115 14.56 -1.29 -14.18
C MET A 115 14.54 -0.60 -12.81
N ARG A 116 15.40 -1.06 -11.91
CA ARG A 116 15.62 -0.44 -10.61
C ARG A 116 16.56 0.77 -10.81
N TRP A 117 16.11 1.97 -10.45
CA TRP A 117 16.89 3.20 -10.61
C TRP A 117 17.69 3.57 -9.35
N VAL A 118 17.33 3.00 -8.20
CA VAL A 118 18.08 3.09 -6.94
C VAL A 118 17.92 1.79 -6.14
N ASP A 119 18.99 1.30 -5.52
CA ASP A 119 18.95 0.14 -4.61
C ASP A 119 19.14 0.61 -3.17
N LEU A 120 18.03 0.97 -2.52
CA LEU A 120 18.08 1.49 -1.15
C LEU A 120 18.41 0.39 -0.13
N ASN A 121 17.91 -0.83 -0.35
CA ASN A 121 18.26 -1.99 0.49
C ASN A 121 19.77 -2.28 0.45
N GLY A 122 20.39 -2.23 -0.74
CA GLY A 122 21.85 -2.35 -0.91
C GLY A 122 22.64 -1.20 -0.28
N MET A 123 21.99 -0.07 -0.01
CA MET A 123 22.54 1.06 0.75
C MET A 123 22.20 0.99 2.27
N GLY A 124 21.57 -0.09 2.73
CA GLY A 124 21.17 -0.32 4.12
C GLY A 124 19.87 0.39 4.54
N TRP A 125 19.07 0.88 3.59
CA TRP A 125 17.82 1.59 3.84
C TRP A 125 16.61 0.72 3.48
N TYR A 126 15.78 0.41 4.46
CA TYR A 126 14.66 -0.51 4.32
C TYR A 126 13.33 0.22 4.48
N GLY A 127 12.45 0.06 3.50
CA GLY A 127 11.18 0.77 3.42
C GLY A 127 10.07 0.16 4.29
N GLY A 128 9.29 0.99 4.97
CA GLY A 128 8.13 0.61 5.76
C GLY A 128 6.88 1.46 5.51
N ASP A 129 5.71 0.86 5.75
CA ASP A 129 4.39 1.52 5.71
C ASP A 129 3.60 1.18 6.97
N LEU A 130 3.19 2.20 7.73
CA LEU A 130 2.54 2.05 9.02
C LEU A 130 1.00 2.17 8.96
N HIS A 131 0.41 2.31 7.77
CA HIS A 131 -1.04 2.46 7.63
C HIS A 131 -1.56 1.60 6.46
N VAL A 132 -2.01 0.39 6.80
CA VAL A 132 -2.42 -0.67 5.88
C VAL A 132 -3.72 -1.34 6.34
N HIS A 133 -4.77 -1.14 5.56
CA HIS A 133 -6.11 -1.73 5.74
C HIS A 133 -6.36 -2.85 4.72
N ARG A 134 -5.45 -3.81 4.65
CA ARG A 134 -5.56 -4.97 3.76
C ARG A 134 -5.82 -6.25 4.55
N MET A 135 -6.36 -7.25 3.87
CA MET A 135 -6.50 -8.59 4.45
C MET A 135 -5.12 -9.16 4.75
N VAL A 136 -4.92 -9.68 5.96
CA VAL A 136 -3.62 -10.23 6.38
C VAL A 136 -3.11 -11.28 5.39
N GLU A 137 -3.99 -12.11 4.81
CA GLU A 137 -3.57 -13.18 3.89
C GLU A 137 -2.99 -12.69 2.56
N ILE A 138 -3.25 -11.45 2.15
CA ILE A 138 -2.72 -10.93 0.89
C ILE A 138 -1.38 -10.21 1.06
N ILE A 139 -1.05 -9.79 2.28
CA ILE A 139 0.14 -8.97 2.56
C ILE A 139 1.43 -9.54 1.95
N PRO A 140 1.75 -10.85 2.06
CA PRO A 140 2.97 -11.38 1.47
C PRO A 140 3.10 -11.10 -0.03
N LYS A 141 1.99 -11.17 -0.78
CA LYS A 141 1.99 -10.90 -2.22
C LYS A 141 2.17 -9.42 -2.53
N LEU A 142 1.61 -8.55 -1.69
CA LEU A 142 1.69 -7.10 -1.89
C LEU A 142 3.08 -6.56 -1.51
N LEU A 143 3.68 -7.04 -0.42
CA LEU A 143 5.05 -6.68 -0.03
C LEU A 143 6.01 -6.99 -1.18
N LEU A 144 5.92 -8.22 -1.71
CA LEU A 144 6.76 -8.65 -2.82
C LEU A 144 6.48 -7.87 -4.11
N ALA A 145 5.22 -7.58 -4.44
CA ALA A 145 4.89 -6.85 -5.68
C ALA A 145 5.29 -5.37 -5.64
N GLU A 146 5.34 -4.77 -4.45
CA GLU A 146 5.70 -3.37 -4.25
C GLU A 146 7.15 -3.17 -3.74
N ASP A 147 7.93 -4.24 -3.54
CA ASP A 147 9.28 -4.16 -2.96
C ASP A 147 9.30 -3.32 -1.67
N LEU A 148 8.42 -3.67 -0.72
CA LEU A 148 8.29 -3.00 0.58
C LEU A 148 8.75 -3.95 1.69
N ASN A 149 9.81 -3.59 2.42
CA ASN A 149 10.42 -4.48 3.40
C ASN A 149 9.53 -4.74 4.63
N LEU A 150 8.79 -3.74 5.08
CA LEU A 150 8.00 -3.85 6.31
C LEU A 150 6.62 -3.21 6.17
N CYS A 151 5.58 -3.86 6.67
CA CYS A 151 4.34 -3.16 6.97
C CYS A 151 3.67 -3.63 8.25
N THR A 152 2.81 -2.80 8.81
CA THR A 152 1.93 -3.16 9.93
C THR A 152 0.49 -3.12 9.49
N VAL A 153 -0.27 -4.18 9.75
CA VAL A 153 -1.67 -4.28 9.30
C VAL A 153 -2.61 -3.82 10.40
N GLN A 154 -3.47 -2.83 10.13
CA GLN A 154 -4.61 -2.45 10.97
C GLN A 154 -5.69 -3.53 10.89
N SER A 155 -5.42 -4.64 11.57
CA SER A 155 -6.30 -5.81 11.61
C SER A 155 -7.54 -5.61 12.51
N LEU A 156 -7.55 -4.50 13.25
CA LEU A 156 -8.62 -4.05 14.13
C LEU A 156 -8.77 -2.54 13.97
N TRP A 157 -9.95 -2.09 13.54
CA TRP A 157 -10.27 -0.68 13.32
C TRP A 157 -11.60 -0.39 13.97
N ASN A 158 -11.57 0.41 15.05
CA ASN A 158 -12.71 0.66 15.91
C ASN A 158 -13.38 -0.67 16.36
N MET A 159 -14.58 -0.94 15.85
CA MET A 159 -15.37 -2.13 16.19
C MET A 159 -15.17 -3.31 15.22
N GLU A 160 -14.50 -3.08 14.09
CA GLU A 160 -14.27 -4.10 13.08
C GLU A 160 -12.94 -4.80 13.32
N SER A 161 -12.96 -6.13 13.27
CA SER A 161 -11.80 -6.96 13.52
C SER A 161 -11.73 -8.09 12.51
N PHE A 162 -10.60 -8.17 11.81
CA PHE A 162 -10.25 -9.30 10.96
C PHE A 162 -10.20 -10.62 11.75
N TRP A 163 -9.87 -10.55 13.04
CA TRP A 163 -9.75 -11.69 13.95
C TRP A 163 -11.07 -12.12 14.59
N LYS A 164 -12.18 -11.39 14.40
CA LYS A 164 -13.48 -11.68 15.05
C LYS A 164 -13.97 -13.13 14.94
N LYS A 165 -13.61 -13.81 13.84
CA LYS A 165 -13.97 -15.21 13.56
C LYS A 165 -12.76 -16.10 13.29
N LYS A 166 -11.54 -15.62 13.61
CA LYS A 166 -10.28 -16.30 13.35
C LYS A 166 -9.45 -16.34 14.63
N LYS A 167 -8.61 -17.35 14.79
CA LYS A 167 -7.62 -17.35 15.89
C LYS A 167 -6.49 -16.40 15.50
N LEU A 168 -6.12 -15.49 16.40
CA LEU A 168 -4.87 -14.73 16.27
C LEU A 168 -3.69 -15.73 16.28
N PRO A 169 -2.73 -15.63 15.35
CA PRO A 169 -1.55 -16.49 15.36
C PRO A 169 -0.70 -16.22 16.60
N GLU A 170 0.11 -17.22 16.98
CA GLU A 170 1.04 -17.09 18.10
C GLU A 170 2.25 -16.23 17.71
N ASP A 171 2.72 -16.37 16.47
CA ASP A 171 3.69 -15.48 15.86
C ASP A 171 2.98 -14.32 15.16
N LEU A 172 3.19 -13.12 15.69
CA LEU A 172 2.55 -11.90 15.20
C LEU A 172 3.37 -11.21 14.10
N ILE A 173 4.65 -11.58 13.97
CA ILE A 173 5.51 -11.14 12.88
C ILE A 173 5.55 -12.28 11.87
N GLN A 174 5.26 -11.98 10.62
CA GLN A 174 5.27 -12.97 9.55
C GLN A 174 6.17 -12.50 8.42
N GLU A 175 6.66 -13.47 7.64
CA GLU A 175 7.64 -13.23 6.58
C GLU A 175 7.04 -13.65 5.24
N ALA A 176 7.21 -12.80 4.22
CA ALA A 176 7.04 -13.18 2.82
C ALA A 176 8.34 -13.76 2.26
N ASP A 177 9.48 -13.19 2.66
CA ASP A 177 10.85 -13.65 2.43
C ASP A 177 11.79 -13.04 3.50
N PRO A 178 13.12 -13.33 3.49
CA PRO A 178 14.06 -12.83 4.50
C PRO A 178 14.16 -11.29 4.66
N THR A 179 13.67 -10.52 3.69
CA THR A 179 13.73 -9.05 3.66
C THR A 179 12.36 -8.37 3.61
N HIS A 180 11.28 -9.15 3.64
CA HIS A 180 9.90 -8.69 3.56
C HIS A 180 9.08 -9.29 4.69
N VAL A 181 8.81 -8.48 5.73
CA VAL A 181 8.14 -8.88 6.96
C VAL A 181 6.91 -8.01 7.23
N PHE A 182 5.98 -8.52 8.03
CA PHE A 182 4.81 -7.74 8.43
C PHE A 182 4.28 -8.14 9.79
N HIS A 183 3.71 -7.17 10.50
CA HIS A 183 3.03 -7.40 11.77
C HIS A 183 1.53 -7.51 11.55
N VAL A 184 0.94 -8.61 12.03
CA VAL A 184 -0.47 -8.95 11.77
C VAL A 184 -1.45 -8.39 12.79
N LEU A 185 -0.94 -7.77 13.87
CA LEU A 185 -1.74 -7.16 14.92
C LEU A 185 -1.34 -5.70 15.13
N SER A 186 -2.00 -4.81 14.41
CA SER A 186 -2.06 -3.39 14.76
C SER A 186 -3.51 -2.97 14.86
N GLU A 187 -3.76 -1.94 15.66
CA GLU A 187 -5.09 -1.45 15.96
C GLU A 187 -5.18 0.05 15.69
N GLU A 188 -6.35 0.49 15.23
CA GLU A 188 -6.67 1.90 14.98
C GLU A 188 -7.92 2.31 15.77
N ASP A 189 -7.75 3.24 16.71
CA ASP A 189 -8.85 3.94 17.37
C ASP A 189 -9.13 5.25 16.64
N GLU A 190 -10.10 5.25 15.72
CA GLU A 190 -10.47 6.42 14.91
C GLU A 190 -11.90 6.88 15.24
N ARG A 191 -12.00 7.95 16.01
CA ARG A 191 -13.27 8.47 16.53
C ARG A 191 -13.34 9.99 16.38
N ASP A 192 -14.26 10.68 17.07
CA ASP A 192 -14.47 12.13 16.86
C ASP A 192 -13.23 12.98 17.16
N GLY A 193 -12.33 12.47 18.00
CA GLY A 193 -11.05 13.12 18.33
C GLY A 193 -9.98 13.02 17.24
N GLY A 194 -10.12 12.08 16.30
CA GLY A 194 -9.09 11.68 15.33
C GLY A 194 -8.72 10.21 15.46
N ALA A 195 -7.55 9.86 14.91
CA ALA A 195 -7.03 8.49 14.89
C ALA A 195 -5.74 8.34 15.71
N VAL A 196 -5.72 7.32 16.56
CA VAL A 196 -4.53 6.84 17.28
C VAL A 196 -4.24 5.41 16.86
N MET A 197 -3.00 5.15 16.49
CA MET A 197 -2.54 3.86 15.97
C MET A 197 -1.67 3.15 16.99
N PHE A 198 -1.85 1.84 17.10
CA PHE A 198 -1.14 0.97 18.05
C PHE A 198 -0.41 -0.14 17.29
N TYR A 199 0.92 -0.14 17.37
CA TYR A 199 1.80 -1.10 16.70
C TYR A 199 2.59 -1.93 17.71
N ASN A 200 3.17 -3.05 17.26
CA ASN A 200 3.96 -3.95 18.12
C ASN A 200 3.16 -4.48 19.33
N LEU A 201 1.84 -4.59 19.18
CA LEU A 201 0.98 -5.17 20.21
C LEU A 201 1.28 -6.66 20.35
N LYS A 202 1.33 -7.14 21.60
CA LYS A 202 1.48 -8.56 21.93
C LYS A 202 0.13 -9.27 22.07
N LYS A 203 -0.91 -8.49 22.37
CA LYS A 203 -2.30 -8.93 22.47
C LYS A 203 -3.23 -7.75 22.15
N PRO A 204 -4.47 -8.03 21.70
CA PRO A 204 -5.42 -6.97 21.39
C PRO A 204 -5.73 -6.08 22.60
N ILE A 205 -6.02 -4.80 22.35
CA ILE A 205 -6.57 -3.87 23.35
C ILE A 205 -8.05 -3.62 23.04
N PRO A 206 -8.88 -3.26 24.05
CA PRO A 206 -10.33 -3.22 23.89
C PRO A 206 -10.83 -1.90 23.27
N ILE A 207 -10.33 -1.52 22.08
CA ILE A 207 -10.73 -0.28 21.38
C ILE A 207 -12.14 -0.34 20.79
N ALA A 208 -12.73 -1.53 20.68
CA ALA A 208 -14.07 -1.75 20.14
C ALA A 208 -15.17 -1.25 21.09
N VAL A 209 -15.39 0.07 21.10
CA VAL A 209 -16.39 0.75 21.93
C VAL A 209 -17.53 1.34 21.09
N PRO A 210 -18.79 1.28 21.54
CA PRO A 210 -19.95 1.76 20.77
C PRO A 210 -20.17 3.27 20.88
N SER A 211 -19.10 4.05 21.03
CA SER A 211 -19.15 5.49 21.29
C SER A 211 -18.07 6.22 20.51
N ARG A 212 -18.42 7.37 19.95
CA ARG A 212 -17.52 8.21 19.14
C ARG A 212 -16.65 9.17 19.95
N ALA A 213 -16.84 9.30 21.26
CA ALA A 213 -16.09 10.27 22.08
C ALA A 213 -15.65 9.74 23.45
N TYR A 214 -16.11 8.56 23.85
CA TYR A 214 -15.82 8.00 25.18
C TYR A 214 -15.58 6.49 25.09
N PRO A 215 -14.61 5.91 25.84
CA PRO A 215 -13.62 6.59 26.68
C PRO A 215 -12.59 7.36 25.85
N SER A 216 -11.80 8.24 26.45
CA SER A 216 -10.68 8.87 25.75
C SER A 216 -9.68 7.81 25.27
N SER A 217 -9.05 8.06 24.12
CA SER A 217 -7.96 7.26 23.55
C SER A 217 -6.80 7.05 24.52
N LEU A 218 -6.57 7.98 25.46
CA LEU A 218 -5.53 7.89 26.52
C LEU A 218 -5.57 6.58 27.32
N GLY A 219 -6.76 6.04 27.58
CA GLY A 219 -6.90 4.76 28.29
C GLY A 219 -6.43 3.56 27.46
N PHE A 220 -6.57 3.61 26.14
CA PHE A 220 -6.07 2.60 25.22
C PHE A 220 -4.56 2.75 25.01
N ILE A 221 -4.08 3.99 24.90
CA ILE A 221 -2.66 4.34 24.88
C ILE A 221 -1.92 3.74 26.08
N GLN A 222 -2.45 3.90 27.30
CA GLN A 222 -1.84 3.32 28.50
C GLN A 222 -1.73 1.78 28.41
N GLN A 223 -2.79 1.12 27.94
CA GLN A 223 -2.80 -0.34 27.76
C GLN A 223 -1.83 -0.81 26.66
N ALA A 224 -1.62 -0.01 25.62
CA ALA A 224 -0.61 -0.28 24.61
C ALA A 224 0.81 -0.16 25.20
N HIS A 225 1.08 0.91 25.96
CA HIS A 225 2.36 1.10 26.64
C HIS A 225 2.69 -0.01 27.65
N GLU A 226 1.70 -0.57 28.35
CA GLU A 226 1.88 -1.73 29.23
C GLU A 226 2.44 -2.96 28.50
N GLN A 227 2.28 -3.03 27.17
CA GLN A 227 2.84 -4.09 26.33
C GLN A 227 4.22 -3.75 25.75
N GLY A 228 4.67 -2.49 25.86
CA GLY A 228 5.81 -1.94 25.14
C GLY A 228 5.50 -1.61 23.67
N ALA A 229 4.22 -1.40 23.34
CA ALA A 229 3.76 -1.06 22.01
C ALA A 229 4.26 0.32 21.56
N TRP A 230 4.37 0.52 20.25
CA TRP A 230 4.55 1.85 19.68
C TRP A 230 3.17 2.48 19.46
N VAL A 231 3.02 3.73 19.87
CA VAL A 231 1.76 4.48 19.72
C VAL A 231 2.01 5.72 18.88
N GLU A 232 1.18 5.91 17.87
CA GLU A 232 1.27 7.02 16.91
C GLU A 232 -0.03 7.83 16.90
N GLU A 233 0.10 9.14 16.83
CA GLU A 233 -1.00 10.03 16.48
C GLU A 233 -1.04 10.14 14.96
N GLU A 234 -2.05 9.58 14.29
CA GLU A 234 -2.02 9.41 12.83
C GLU A 234 -1.75 10.73 12.11
N LYS A 235 -2.52 11.80 12.38
CA LYS A 235 -2.31 13.12 11.76
C LYS A 235 -2.21 14.24 12.77
N PRO A 236 -1.34 15.24 12.55
CA PRO A 236 -1.14 16.33 13.49
C PRO A 236 -2.32 17.32 13.55
N PHE A 237 -3.26 17.28 12.60
CA PHE A 237 -4.43 18.16 12.59
C PHE A 237 -5.65 17.55 13.30
N TRP A 238 -5.56 16.32 13.82
CA TRP A 238 -6.67 15.73 14.57
C TRP A 238 -6.98 16.51 15.84
N TRP A 239 -8.26 16.62 16.19
CA TRP A 239 -8.70 17.43 17.34
C TRP A 239 -7.98 17.07 18.63
N GLU A 240 -7.74 15.77 18.87
CA GLU A 240 -7.07 15.28 20.08
C GLU A 240 -5.53 15.25 20.00
N SER A 241 -4.89 15.47 18.85
CA SER A 241 -3.41 15.42 18.75
C SER A 241 -2.69 16.24 19.80
N PRO A 242 -3.08 17.51 20.09
CA PRO A 242 -2.39 18.30 21.10
C PRO A 242 -2.47 17.68 22.49
N VAL A 243 -3.59 17.01 22.82
CA VAL A 243 -3.79 16.35 24.11
C VAL A 243 -2.98 15.06 24.16
N ASN A 244 -3.05 14.23 23.12
CA ASN A 244 -2.33 12.96 23.04
C ASN A 244 -0.81 13.17 23.08
N VAL A 245 -0.31 14.18 22.36
CA VAL A 245 1.10 14.57 22.36
C VAL A 245 1.51 15.16 23.71
N ALA A 246 0.75 16.10 24.27
CA ALA A 246 1.13 16.78 25.51
C ALA A 246 1.11 15.86 26.74
N LEU A 247 0.22 14.87 26.77
CA LEU A 247 0.13 13.91 27.88
C LEU A 247 1.09 12.72 27.70
N GLY A 248 2.00 12.77 26.71
CA GLY A 248 3.04 11.78 26.49
C GLY A 248 2.52 10.43 25.98
N GLY A 249 1.37 10.44 25.32
CA GLY A 249 0.69 9.24 24.87
C GLY A 249 1.19 8.67 23.54
N VAL A 250 1.92 9.46 22.74
CA VAL A 250 2.30 9.11 21.38
C VAL A 250 3.76 9.46 21.10
N LYS A 251 4.41 8.70 20.21
CA LYS A 251 5.84 8.85 19.87
C LYS A 251 6.08 9.41 18.46
N SER A 252 5.12 9.24 17.56
CA SER A 252 5.21 9.66 16.16
C SER A 252 3.91 10.27 15.64
N THR A 253 3.99 10.87 14.45
CA THR A 253 2.84 11.29 13.67
C THR A 253 3.11 11.27 12.17
N GLU A 254 2.11 10.90 11.36
CA GLU A 254 2.28 10.82 9.91
C GLU A 254 2.27 12.22 9.28
N ILE A 255 3.44 12.64 8.78
CA ILE A 255 3.54 13.86 7.97
C ILE A 255 3.40 13.58 6.47
N VAL A 256 3.63 12.32 6.07
CA VAL A 256 3.27 11.77 4.74
C VAL A 256 2.13 10.77 4.95
N ASN A 257 0.96 11.30 5.30
CA ASN A 257 -0.21 10.52 5.70
C ASN A 257 -1.10 10.10 4.51
N ASN A 258 -2.23 9.44 4.82
CA ASN A 258 -3.14 8.92 3.81
C ASN A 258 -3.80 9.95 2.87
N HIS A 259 -3.71 11.26 3.12
CA HIS A 259 -4.17 12.26 2.18
C HIS A 259 -3.26 12.38 0.96
N PHE A 260 -2.01 11.92 1.04
CA PHE A 260 -1.14 11.81 -0.12
C PHE A 260 -1.39 10.48 -0.82
N TYR A 261 -1.80 10.52 -2.10
CA TYR A 261 -2.04 9.32 -2.89
C TYR A 261 -1.48 9.39 -4.32
N GLU A 262 -1.38 8.24 -5.00
CA GLU A 262 -0.74 8.09 -6.33
C GLU A 262 -1.28 9.09 -7.39
N GLY A 263 -2.53 9.54 -7.23
CA GLY A 263 -3.20 10.49 -8.12
C GLY A 263 -3.29 11.93 -7.61
N GLY A 264 -2.69 12.28 -6.46
CA GLY A 264 -2.72 13.64 -5.93
C GLY A 264 -2.80 13.73 -4.41
N ILE A 265 -3.42 14.81 -3.92
CA ILE A 265 -3.57 15.08 -2.49
C ILE A 265 -5.05 15.33 -2.20
N LEU A 266 -5.57 14.64 -1.19
CA LEU A 266 -6.91 14.87 -0.68
C LEU A 266 -6.90 16.21 0.04
N ASN A 267 -7.49 17.22 -0.60
CA ASN A 267 -7.34 18.60 -0.18
C ASN A 267 -8.43 19.02 0.84
N ASN A 268 -8.43 18.37 2.00
CA ASN A 268 -9.26 18.71 3.15
C ASN A 268 -8.60 18.23 4.45
N GLU A 269 -9.18 18.59 5.60
CA GLU A 269 -8.76 18.11 6.92
C GLU A 269 -9.87 17.23 7.51
N ALA A 270 -10.26 16.16 6.81
CA ALA A 270 -11.42 15.30 7.08
C ALA A 270 -11.75 15.16 8.58
N TRP A 271 -12.83 15.79 9.07
CA TRP A 271 -13.27 15.84 10.49
C TRP A 271 -12.29 16.44 11.51
N GLY A 272 -11.05 16.74 11.15
CA GLY A 272 -10.06 17.35 12.01
C GLY A 272 -10.13 18.88 12.03
N ARG A 273 -9.08 19.51 12.55
CA ARG A 273 -8.98 20.97 12.59
C ARG A 273 -8.80 21.53 11.18
N PRO A 274 -9.68 22.44 10.72
CA PRO A 274 -9.52 23.05 9.41
C PRO A 274 -8.29 23.98 9.41
N ARG A 275 -7.62 24.03 8.27
CA ARG A 275 -6.54 25.01 8.06
C ARG A 275 -7.11 26.42 7.88
N ASP A 276 -6.30 27.43 8.20
CA ASP A 276 -6.62 28.82 7.91
C ASP A 276 -6.48 29.09 6.39
N PRO A 277 -7.58 29.38 5.67
CA PRO A 277 -7.54 29.57 4.23
C PRO A 277 -6.80 30.85 3.81
N GLU A 278 -6.71 31.87 4.67
CA GLU A 278 -5.95 33.09 4.37
C GLU A 278 -4.45 32.86 4.46
N LYS A 279 -4.02 32.00 5.39
CA LYS A 279 -2.61 31.65 5.58
C LYS A 279 -2.10 30.63 4.57
N TYR A 280 -2.84 29.54 4.36
CA TYR A 280 -2.36 28.37 3.59
C TYR A 280 -2.94 28.30 2.18
N GLY A 281 -4.00 29.05 1.90
CA GLY A 281 -4.69 28.99 0.61
C GLY A 281 -5.51 27.71 0.39
N ALA A 282 -6.20 27.67 -0.75
CA ALA A 282 -7.11 26.60 -1.11
C ALA A 282 -6.45 25.47 -1.93
N GLU A 283 -5.23 25.65 -2.43
CA GLU A 283 -4.56 24.63 -3.24
C GLU A 283 -3.97 23.49 -2.40
N PRO A 284 -3.74 22.29 -2.97
CA PRO A 284 -3.20 21.14 -2.24
C PRO A 284 -1.87 21.40 -1.54
N ILE A 285 -1.03 22.29 -2.06
CA ILE A 285 0.23 22.66 -1.40
C ILE A 285 -0.01 23.32 -0.02
N GLY A 286 -1.16 23.99 0.16
CA GLY A 286 -1.57 24.58 1.43
C GLY A 286 -1.83 23.53 2.51
N TYR A 287 -2.35 22.36 2.13
CA TYR A 287 -2.50 21.22 3.03
C TYR A 287 -1.12 20.76 3.55
N CYS A 288 -0.14 20.59 2.65
CA CYS A 288 1.21 20.16 3.02
C CYS A 288 1.86 21.15 4.01
N GLN A 289 1.73 22.46 3.72
CA GLN A 289 2.25 23.50 4.59
C GLN A 289 1.58 23.48 5.97
N TYR A 290 0.26 23.26 6.03
CA TYR A 290 -0.46 23.17 7.30
C TYR A 290 -0.01 21.98 8.15
N VAL A 291 0.12 20.79 7.55
CA VAL A 291 0.61 19.58 8.24
C VAL A 291 2.02 19.81 8.79
N LEU A 292 2.93 20.38 8.00
CA LEU A 292 4.30 20.68 8.42
C LEU A 292 4.33 21.75 9.52
N ASP A 293 3.54 22.81 9.41
CA ASP A 293 3.47 23.86 10.44
C ASP A 293 2.99 23.32 11.79
N LEU A 294 2.01 22.41 11.79
CA LEU A 294 1.57 21.73 13.01
C LEU A 294 2.66 20.82 13.57
N TYR A 295 3.32 20.03 12.73
CA TYR A 295 4.44 19.19 13.12
C TYR A 295 5.57 20.01 13.77
N TYR A 296 6.00 21.09 13.12
CA TYR A 296 7.01 22.00 13.68
C TYR A 296 6.53 22.71 14.93
N SER A 297 5.23 22.98 15.08
CA SER A 297 4.67 23.54 16.32
C SER A 297 4.86 22.57 17.50
N PHE A 298 4.70 21.26 17.29
CA PHE A 298 5.00 20.26 18.32
C PHE A 298 6.49 20.23 18.67
N LEU A 299 7.37 20.23 17.66
CA LEU A 299 8.82 20.27 17.89
C LEU A 299 9.25 21.53 18.67
N ASN A 300 8.74 22.69 18.26
CA ASN A 300 9.03 23.98 18.91
C ASN A 300 8.48 24.05 20.34
N ALA A 301 7.43 23.29 20.66
CA ALA A 301 6.91 23.15 22.01
C ALA A 301 7.69 22.11 22.85
N GLY A 302 8.76 21.52 22.31
CA GLY A 302 9.62 20.57 23.00
C GLY A 302 9.15 19.12 22.94
N PHE A 303 8.21 18.78 22.06
CA PHE A 303 7.77 17.40 21.84
C PHE A 303 8.54 16.78 20.67
N PRO A 304 9.43 15.81 20.91
CA PRO A 304 10.28 15.23 19.87
C PRO A 304 9.53 14.15 19.07
N LEU A 305 8.45 14.52 18.39
CA LEU A 305 7.66 13.59 17.59
C LEU A 305 8.48 13.09 16.39
N ILE A 306 8.51 11.77 16.23
CA ILE A 306 9.13 11.10 15.08
C ILE A 306 8.18 11.23 13.87
N PRO A 307 8.66 11.76 12.72
CA PRO A 307 7.85 11.84 11.52
C PRO A 307 7.72 10.45 10.87
N THR A 308 6.51 10.06 10.52
CA THR A 308 6.21 8.76 9.88
C THR A 308 5.37 8.94 8.62
N ALA A 309 5.04 7.82 7.98
CA ALA A 309 4.30 7.76 6.74
C ALA A 309 3.36 6.54 6.71
N GLY A 310 2.19 6.74 6.11
CA GLY A 310 1.15 5.74 6.03
C GLY A 310 0.35 5.87 4.73
N SER A 311 0.21 4.77 3.98
CA SER A 311 -0.48 4.81 2.68
C SER A 311 -2.01 4.71 2.79
N ALA A 312 -2.51 4.18 3.91
CA ALA A 312 -3.87 3.66 4.09
C ALA A 312 -4.33 2.76 2.94
N SER A 313 -3.43 1.92 2.42
CA SER A 313 -3.76 1.00 1.35
C SER A 313 -4.95 0.12 1.76
N GLY A 314 -6.05 0.19 1.00
CA GLY A 314 -7.29 -0.53 1.31
C GLY A 314 -8.46 0.40 1.62
N VAL A 315 -8.18 1.62 2.08
CA VAL A 315 -9.17 2.71 2.25
C VAL A 315 -8.97 3.76 1.16
N LEU A 316 -7.72 4.19 0.95
CA LEU A 316 -7.35 5.17 -0.08
C LEU A 316 -6.87 4.46 -1.34
N PRO A 317 -6.89 5.12 -2.52
CA PRO A 317 -6.40 4.56 -3.78
C PRO A 317 -4.86 4.53 -3.83
N ASN A 318 -4.23 4.01 -2.77
CA ASN A 318 -2.79 3.87 -2.64
C ASN A 318 -2.30 2.42 -2.69
N PRO A 319 -1.26 2.14 -3.50
CA PRO A 319 -0.54 0.90 -3.35
C PRO A 319 0.15 0.91 -1.97
N LEU A 320 0.53 -0.26 -1.53
CA LEU A 320 1.17 -0.55 -0.27
C LEU A 320 2.56 0.07 -0.37
N GLY A 321 2.94 0.84 0.65
CA GLY A 321 4.18 1.60 0.61
C GLY A 321 4.20 2.67 -0.47
N TYR A 322 3.07 3.28 -0.84
CA TYR A 322 3.11 4.52 -1.61
C TYR A 322 3.74 5.65 -0.78
N ASN A 323 3.29 5.78 0.47
CA ASN A 323 3.91 6.61 1.48
C ASN A 323 4.84 5.72 2.30
N ARG A 324 6.14 6.03 2.33
CA ARG A 324 7.18 5.18 2.94
C ARG A 324 7.98 5.90 4.01
N ILE A 325 8.43 5.11 4.96
CA ILE A 325 9.50 5.43 5.90
C ILE A 325 10.68 4.55 5.50
N TYR A 326 11.81 5.13 5.09
CA TYR A 326 13.03 4.36 4.91
C TYR A 326 13.86 4.46 6.18
N VAL A 327 14.20 3.32 6.77
CA VAL A 327 15.01 3.24 7.99
C VAL A 327 16.34 2.57 7.69
N GLN A 328 17.43 3.17 8.18
CA GLN A 328 18.75 2.61 8.02
C GLN A 328 19.02 1.52 9.06
N CYS A 329 19.40 0.33 8.59
CA CYS A 329 19.79 -0.83 9.39
C CYS A 329 21.14 -1.37 8.89
N GLU A 330 21.98 -1.89 9.80
CA GLU A 330 23.18 -2.65 9.39
C GLU A 330 22.79 -3.99 8.79
N ASP A 331 21.95 -4.74 9.51
CA ASP A 331 21.29 -5.96 9.06
C ASP A 331 19.78 -5.80 9.23
N PHE A 332 19.01 -6.18 8.21
CA PHE A 332 17.55 -6.08 8.28
C PHE A 332 16.95 -7.12 9.24
N SER A 333 16.07 -6.65 10.12
CA SER A 333 15.08 -7.46 10.81
C SER A 333 13.93 -6.56 11.25
N TYR A 334 12.79 -7.15 11.59
CA TYR A 334 11.65 -6.40 12.15
C TYR A 334 12.06 -5.54 13.35
N GLY A 335 12.86 -6.10 14.27
CA GLY A 335 13.34 -5.39 15.46
C GLY A 335 14.31 -4.27 15.12
N ALA A 336 15.31 -4.53 14.28
CA ALA A 336 16.30 -3.54 13.88
C ALA A 336 15.67 -2.34 13.15
N TRP A 337 14.61 -2.58 12.36
CA TRP A 337 13.86 -1.51 11.69
C TRP A 337 13.17 -0.58 12.69
N TRP A 338 12.48 -1.12 13.70
CA TRP A 338 11.85 -0.28 14.74
C TRP A 338 12.87 0.42 15.64
N GLU A 339 14.00 -0.22 15.92
CA GLU A 339 15.13 0.38 16.64
C GLU A 339 15.70 1.58 15.87
N GLY A 340 15.99 1.40 14.57
CA GLY A 340 16.47 2.48 13.71
C GLY A 340 15.48 3.64 13.58
N LEU A 341 14.18 3.36 13.46
CA LEU A 341 13.15 4.39 13.49
C LEU A 341 13.20 5.17 14.81
N SER A 342 13.31 4.45 15.93
CA SER A 342 13.37 5.05 17.27
C SER A 342 14.60 5.92 17.52
N GLU A 343 15.70 5.62 16.85
CA GLU A 343 16.97 6.34 16.96
C GLU A 343 17.10 7.47 15.93
N GLY A 344 16.07 7.71 15.12
CA GLY A 344 16.10 8.80 14.13
C GLY A 344 16.87 8.47 12.86
N ARG A 345 17.21 7.20 12.60
CA ARG A 345 17.88 6.75 11.38
C ARG A 345 16.91 6.60 10.21
N HIS A 346 16.14 7.62 9.88
CA HIS A 346 15.08 7.49 8.89
C HIS A 346 14.83 8.76 8.09
N PHE A 347 14.10 8.60 6.99
CA PHE A 347 13.40 9.68 6.31
C PHE A 347 12.05 9.17 5.83
N VAL A 348 11.12 10.11 5.62
CA VAL A 348 9.77 9.83 5.09
C VAL A 348 9.62 10.42 3.69
N THR A 349 9.00 9.68 2.78
CA THR A 349 8.83 10.10 1.39
C THR A 349 7.72 9.32 0.69
N ASN A 350 7.18 9.89 -0.38
CA ASN A 350 6.40 9.20 -1.40
C ASN A 350 6.89 9.58 -2.82
N GLY A 351 8.14 10.05 -2.91
CA GLY A 351 8.81 10.45 -4.14
C GLY A 351 10.32 10.26 -4.01
N PRO A 352 11.11 11.34 -3.89
CA PRO A 352 12.56 11.24 -3.87
C PRO A 352 13.09 10.47 -2.65
N ALA A 353 14.19 9.74 -2.82
CA ALA A 353 15.02 9.30 -1.71
C ALA A 353 15.80 10.50 -1.14
N LEU A 354 15.69 10.73 0.16
CA LEU A 354 16.20 11.93 0.84
C LEU A 354 17.35 11.56 1.78
N PHE A 355 18.50 12.19 1.60
CA PHE A 355 19.66 12.02 2.48
C PHE A 355 20.04 13.37 3.07
N VAL A 356 20.16 13.41 4.40
CA VAL A 356 20.53 14.61 5.14
C VAL A 356 21.82 14.34 5.92
N GLU A 357 22.82 15.17 5.66
CA GLU A 357 24.06 15.23 6.44
C GLU A 357 24.10 16.52 7.27
N MET A 358 24.51 16.39 8.52
CA MET A 358 24.81 17.50 9.43
C MET A 358 26.30 17.48 9.75
N ASN A 359 27.01 18.55 9.41
CA ASN A 359 28.45 18.69 9.62
C ASN A 359 29.28 17.53 9.01
N GLY A 360 28.83 17.01 7.85
CA GLY A 360 29.49 15.92 7.13
C GLY A 360 29.26 14.52 7.71
N LYS A 361 28.33 14.38 8.66
CA LYS A 361 27.87 13.09 9.21
C LYS A 361 26.38 12.91 8.97
N PRO A 362 25.84 11.68 9.05
CA PRO A 362 24.39 11.48 9.04
C PRO A 362 23.67 12.28 10.13
N HIS A 363 22.45 12.71 9.84
CA HIS A 363 21.70 13.64 10.71
C HIS A 363 21.42 13.13 12.13
N TRP A 364 21.44 11.81 12.36
CA TRP A 364 21.25 11.20 13.68
C TRP A 364 22.52 11.11 14.54
N GLU A 365 23.72 11.30 13.99
CA GLU A 365 24.98 11.10 14.74
C GLU A 365 25.47 12.33 15.52
N ASN A 366 25.06 13.54 15.15
CA ASN A 366 25.64 14.77 15.69
C ASN A 366 24.62 15.91 15.74
N LEU A 367 23.66 15.81 16.64
CA LEU A 367 22.75 16.90 16.92
C LEU A 367 23.54 18.07 17.54
N PRO A 368 23.49 19.26 16.91
CA PRO A 368 24.25 20.42 17.37
C PRO A 368 23.68 20.94 18.70
N GLY A 369 24.57 21.40 19.57
CA GLY A 369 24.16 22.10 20.79
C GLY A 369 23.64 23.51 20.50
N ASP A 370 22.96 24.11 21.48
CA ASP A 370 22.41 25.47 21.36
C ASP A 370 23.47 26.49 20.91
N GLY A 371 23.11 27.32 19.93
CA GLY A 371 23.96 28.40 19.42
C GLY A 371 25.13 27.96 18.54
N GLN A 372 25.22 26.67 18.18
CA GLN A 372 26.23 26.18 17.24
C GLN A 372 25.81 26.42 15.79
N GLU A 373 26.78 26.79 14.94
CA GLU A 373 26.59 26.80 13.50
C GLU A 373 26.54 25.37 12.97
N VAL A 374 25.60 25.10 12.08
CA VAL A 374 25.35 23.78 11.50
C VAL A 374 25.44 23.89 10.00
N ARG A 375 26.27 23.05 9.38
CA ARG A 375 26.24 22.87 7.93
C ARG A 375 25.35 21.70 7.58
N ILE A 376 24.26 21.98 6.88
CA ILE A 376 23.33 20.96 6.39
C ILE A 376 23.62 20.72 4.90
N ARG A 377 23.74 19.46 4.50
CA ARG A 377 23.69 19.05 3.09
C ARG A 377 22.50 18.14 2.90
N VAL A 378 21.65 18.47 1.93
CA VAL A 378 20.52 17.65 1.52
C VAL A 378 20.80 17.13 0.12
N ARG A 379 20.64 15.82 -0.08
CA ARG A 379 20.66 15.16 -1.39
C ARG A 379 19.30 14.50 -1.60
N ALA A 380 18.64 14.84 -2.70
CA ALA A 380 17.43 14.18 -3.17
C ALA A 380 17.74 13.41 -4.44
N MET A 381 17.35 12.14 -4.49
CA MET A 381 17.45 11.30 -5.69
C MET A 381 16.02 10.95 -6.13
N ALA A 382 15.68 11.19 -7.38
CA ALA A 382 14.38 10.87 -7.96
C ALA A 382 14.59 10.33 -9.37
N LEU A 383 13.60 9.58 -9.84
CA LEU A 383 13.47 9.26 -11.25
C LEU A 383 13.13 10.55 -12.03
N ASP A 384 13.79 10.76 -13.17
CA ASP A 384 13.69 11.97 -14.01
C ASP A 384 12.31 12.16 -14.66
#